data_AF-A0A7Y4WW84-F1
#
_entry.id   AF-A0A7Y4WW84-F1
#
_cell.length_a   1.000
_cell.length_b   1.000
_cell.length_c   1.000
_cell.angle_alpha   90.00
_cell.angle_beta   90.00
_cell.angle_gamma   90.00
#
_symmetry.space_group_name_H-M   'P 1'
#
loop_
_entity.id
_entity.type
_entity.pdbx_description
1 polymer ?
#
loop_
_entity_poly.entity_id
_entity_poly.type
_entity_poly.pdbx_seq_one_letter_code
_entity_poly.pdbx_strand_id
1 'polypeptide(L)'
;RVSGGTQTQIADITDLITPGTTYSVKIERSGTSIVVYRNNVALASASDATFLTGKVGFGSRNDTCTFDNLNVTVGTPPPTPTPTATPTPTPTPTPSDGIPAALRTVNVSSVSTLQTAINNAIPGDHIVLVNGSYSLSASVSVSSKNGTAANPIVIQAASILGVTFTGTGAFNVTSSSYIIIQGFRFTGSTGSSGADGLNLNGSNNCRITRNYFHMTDSIKAYWTYITGAGDDHRIDHNEYANKPAEGCFIVVYGTSSPYDMSKRVRIDHNYLHGQTFTGANGGEAIRFGDSNRQNIDAFGLIEFNLFESNTGDVEVFSNKSSSNTIRYNTLRNNTGSIVLRHGDDNTVEGNFLIDGQNGIRFYGDNHKIIGNYFSGDSGTGVLSTLGIGNGNIADAPGGNTGYDQPNNCIVAFNTFVGNSTNVVFGLQGTSSFPATGTVFANNILQSDSGTLVSSSSGTPSGTIWEGNILWGAASNGIIPASGFTRVNPLLSLGQFSVYRIASNSPAVNASVNSANYGYLTTDFDGQSRTGTRDIGADEYSTASIVRRPLTTTDVGPNGL
;
A
#
# COMPACT_ATOMS: atom_id res chain seq x y z
N ARG A 1 18.88 31.30 -12.36
CA ARG A 1 18.25 30.49 -11.28
C ARG A 1 16.84 31.01 -11.01
N VAL A 2 15.85 30.14 -10.85
CA VAL A 2 14.48 30.54 -10.47
C VAL A 2 14.09 29.85 -9.17
N SER A 3 13.77 30.63 -8.13
CA SER A 3 13.33 30.10 -6.82
C SER A 3 12.16 30.93 -6.33
N GLY A 4 11.02 30.29 -6.03
CA GLY A 4 9.80 31.00 -5.63
C GLY A 4 9.35 32.07 -6.64
N GLY A 5 9.58 31.85 -7.94
CA GLY A 5 9.25 32.80 -9.02
C GLY A 5 10.28 33.93 -9.22
N THR A 6 11.27 34.08 -8.34
CA THR A 6 12.32 35.11 -8.49
C THR A 6 13.47 34.60 -9.34
N GLN A 7 13.87 35.38 -10.36
CA GLN A 7 15.02 35.08 -11.20
C GLN A 7 16.29 35.73 -10.64
N THR A 8 17.31 34.92 -10.35
CA THR A 8 18.64 35.38 -9.92
C THR A 8 19.67 34.95 -10.96
N GLN A 9 20.46 35.92 -11.44
CA GLN A 9 21.62 35.66 -12.31
C GLN A 9 22.78 35.12 -11.46
N ILE A 10 23.41 34.04 -11.92
CA ILE A 10 24.49 33.34 -11.18
C ILE A 10 25.84 33.39 -11.91
N ALA A 11 25.84 33.69 -13.21
CA ALA A 11 27.01 34.01 -14.02
C ALA A 11 26.55 34.86 -15.21
N ASP A 12 27.47 35.64 -15.78
CA ASP A 12 27.26 36.40 -17.02
C ASP A 12 28.21 35.89 -18.11
N ILE A 13 27.75 35.91 -19.37
CA ILE A 13 28.56 35.54 -20.52
C ILE A 13 28.59 36.76 -21.44
N THR A 14 29.74 37.43 -21.51
CA THR A 14 29.90 38.68 -22.28
C THR A 14 30.16 38.44 -23.77
N ASP A 15 30.37 37.19 -24.16
CA ASP A 15 30.57 36.80 -25.54
C ASP A 15 29.31 37.04 -26.38
N LEU A 16 29.46 37.82 -27.45
CA LEU A 16 28.36 38.10 -28.36
C LEU A 16 27.96 36.85 -29.18
N ILE A 17 26.68 36.78 -29.54
CA ILE A 17 26.14 35.84 -30.53
C ILE A 17 25.84 36.59 -31.83
N THR A 18 25.86 35.88 -32.96
CA THR A 18 25.57 36.44 -34.28
C THR A 18 24.14 36.10 -34.69
N PRO A 19 23.32 37.09 -35.11
CA PRO A 19 21.97 36.82 -35.60
C PRO A 19 21.92 35.78 -36.73
N GLY A 20 20.91 34.92 -36.72
CA GLY A 20 20.72 33.88 -37.74
C GLY A 20 21.68 32.68 -37.64
N THR A 21 22.50 32.61 -36.60
CA THR A 21 23.44 31.49 -36.40
C THR A 21 22.90 30.49 -35.38
N THR A 22 22.96 29.20 -35.71
CA THR A 22 22.63 28.11 -34.79
C THR A 22 23.83 27.78 -33.90
N TYR A 23 23.59 27.64 -32.59
CA TYR A 23 24.61 27.25 -31.61
C TYR A 23 24.21 25.98 -30.88
N SER A 24 25.17 25.08 -30.65
CA SER A 24 25.00 23.98 -29.70
C SER A 24 25.30 24.49 -28.30
N VAL A 25 24.30 24.46 -27.41
CA VAL A 25 24.46 24.89 -26.00
C VAL A 25 24.38 23.68 -25.10
N LYS A 26 25.36 23.53 -24.21
CA LYS A 26 25.40 22.48 -23.19
C LYS A 26 25.61 23.11 -21.83
N ILE A 27 24.82 22.69 -20.84
CA ILE A 27 25.03 23.04 -19.44
C ILE A 27 25.36 21.75 -18.71
N GLU A 28 26.54 21.69 -18.11
CA GLU A 28 26.96 20.55 -17.29
C GLU A 28 26.92 20.96 -15.82
N ARG A 29 26.35 20.09 -14.99
CA ARG A 29 26.38 20.24 -13.55
C ARG A 29 27.07 19.03 -12.93
N SER A 30 28.09 19.29 -12.10
CA SER A 30 28.76 18.27 -11.29
C SER A 30 28.85 18.75 -9.85
N GLY A 31 28.09 18.11 -8.95
CA GLY A 31 27.91 18.58 -7.58
C GLY A 31 27.31 19.98 -7.53
N THR A 32 28.05 20.94 -6.97
CA THR A 32 27.66 22.36 -6.95
C THR A 32 28.15 23.12 -8.18
N SER A 33 29.10 22.57 -8.94
CA SER A 33 29.68 23.23 -10.11
C SER A 33 28.73 23.18 -11.30
N ILE A 34 28.57 24.31 -11.98
CA ILE A 34 27.79 24.47 -13.21
C ILE A 34 28.73 25.07 -14.25
N VAL A 35 28.82 24.47 -15.43
CA VAL A 35 29.62 24.97 -16.55
C VAL A 35 28.76 25.06 -17.80
N VAL A 36 28.85 26.20 -18.50
CA VAL A 36 28.09 26.46 -19.73
C VAL A 36 29.04 26.41 -20.92
N TYR A 37 28.64 25.69 -21.96
CA TYR A 37 29.39 25.53 -23.20
C TYR A 37 28.58 26.02 -24.40
N ARG A 38 29.28 26.58 -25.38
CA ARG A 38 28.76 26.91 -26.71
C ARG A 38 29.67 26.28 -27.75
N ASN A 39 29.11 25.47 -28.65
CA ASN A 39 29.86 24.71 -29.65
C ASN A 39 31.02 23.92 -29.03
N ASN A 40 30.76 23.29 -27.87
CA ASN A 40 31.73 22.56 -27.04
C ASN A 40 32.88 23.39 -26.43
N VAL A 41 32.86 24.73 -26.55
CA VAL A 41 33.79 25.63 -25.87
C VAL A 41 33.16 26.12 -24.57
N ALA A 42 33.87 25.98 -23.45
CA ALA A 42 33.41 26.47 -22.15
C ALA A 42 33.42 28.02 -22.15
N LEU A 43 32.29 28.62 -21.78
CA LEU A 43 32.10 30.07 -21.76
C LEU A 43 32.07 30.66 -20.34
N ALA A 44 31.44 29.94 -19.40
CA ALA A 44 31.34 30.39 -18.02
C ALA A 44 31.19 29.20 -17.07
N SER A 45 31.53 29.43 -15.80
CA SER A 45 31.26 28.51 -14.70
C SER A 45 30.69 29.24 -13.50
N ALA A 46 29.89 28.54 -12.70
CA ALA A 46 29.27 29.01 -11.47
C ALA A 46 29.24 27.88 -10.43
N SER A 47 28.98 28.23 -9.17
CA SER A 47 28.71 27.24 -8.11
C SER A 47 27.39 27.55 -7.43
N ASP A 48 26.48 26.57 -7.37
CA ASP A 48 25.18 26.67 -6.71
C ASP A 48 24.84 25.35 -6.00
N ALA A 49 24.73 25.39 -4.66
CA ALA A 49 24.39 24.24 -3.82
C ALA A 49 22.90 24.17 -3.43
N THR A 50 22.08 25.13 -3.86
CA THR A 50 20.70 25.31 -3.40
C THR A 50 19.76 24.22 -3.95
N PHE A 51 20.04 23.68 -5.13
CA PHE A 51 19.20 22.66 -5.77
C PHE A 51 19.97 21.35 -5.95
N LEU A 52 19.55 20.30 -5.24
CA LEU A 52 20.08 18.93 -5.43
C LEU A 52 19.33 18.19 -6.55
N THR A 53 18.09 18.61 -6.86
CA THR A 53 17.23 18.10 -7.91
C THR A 53 16.40 19.26 -8.51
N GLY A 54 15.84 19.08 -9.71
CA GLY A 54 14.98 20.10 -10.34
C GLY A 54 14.82 19.93 -11.86
N LYS A 55 13.96 20.76 -12.46
CA LYS A 55 13.79 20.84 -13.92
C LYS A 55 14.81 21.81 -14.53
N VAL A 56 15.25 21.56 -15.77
CA VAL A 56 16.14 22.44 -16.55
C VAL A 56 15.41 22.97 -17.78
N GLY A 57 15.76 24.18 -18.22
CA GLY A 57 15.23 24.78 -19.43
C GLY A 57 16.07 25.96 -19.91
N PHE A 58 15.83 26.40 -21.14
CA PHE A 58 16.44 27.59 -21.75
C PHE A 58 15.42 28.72 -21.91
N GLY A 59 15.90 29.96 -21.96
CA GLY A 59 15.08 31.14 -22.23
C GLY A 59 15.93 32.32 -22.69
N SER A 60 15.30 33.33 -23.31
CA SER A 60 15.95 34.59 -23.70
C SER A 60 15.53 35.73 -22.79
N ARG A 61 16.39 36.75 -22.69
CA ARG A 61 16.08 38.02 -22.03
C ARG A 61 16.13 39.12 -23.07
N ASN A 62 14.95 39.60 -23.49
CA ASN A 62 14.75 40.70 -24.44
C ASN A 62 15.11 40.42 -25.92
N ASP A 63 15.44 39.18 -26.28
CA ASP A 63 15.68 38.76 -27.66
C ASP A 63 14.70 37.67 -28.11
N THR A 64 14.45 37.56 -29.41
CA THR A 64 13.67 36.45 -29.98
C THR A 64 14.61 35.32 -30.40
N CYS A 65 14.42 34.12 -29.84
CA CYS A 65 15.14 32.92 -30.25
C CYS A 65 14.23 31.69 -30.23
N THR A 66 14.60 30.66 -30.98
CA THR A 66 13.96 29.35 -30.96
C THR A 66 14.90 28.32 -30.34
N PHE A 67 14.33 27.33 -29.65
CA PHE A 67 15.05 26.21 -29.06
C PHE A 67 14.51 24.91 -29.66
N ASP A 68 15.40 23.97 -29.95
CA ASP A 68 15.05 22.64 -30.45
C ASP A 68 15.99 21.59 -29.84
N ASN A 69 15.55 20.33 -29.80
CA ASN A 69 16.34 19.17 -29.35
C ASN A 69 16.92 19.30 -27.93
N LEU A 70 16.13 19.81 -26.97
CA LEU A 70 16.52 19.81 -25.57
C LEU A 70 16.57 18.37 -25.04
N ASN A 71 17.79 17.84 -24.88
CA ASN A 71 18.04 16.55 -24.26
C ASN A 71 18.64 16.73 -22.86
N VAL A 72 18.05 16.08 -21.87
CA VAL A 72 18.54 16.10 -20.48
C VAL A 72 19.14 14.73 -20.18
N THR A 73 20.47 14.69 -20.07
CA THR A 73 21.18 13.47 -19.71
C THR A 73 21.68 13.57 -18.28
N VAL A 74 21.28 12.62 -17.45
CA VAL A 74 21.87 12.44 -16.11
C VAL A 74 23.06 11.52 -16.32
N GLY A 75 24.28 12.04 -16.10
CA GLY A 75 25.49 11.23 -16.20
C GLY A 75 25.38 10.02 -15.27
N THR A 76 25.61 8.83 -15.81
CA THR A 76 25.78 7.64 -14.98
C THR A 76 27.00 7.87 -14.09
N PRO A 77 26.91 7.62 -12.78
CA PRO A 77 28.07 7.78 -11.91
C PRO A 77 29.22 6.87 -12.40
N PRO A 78 30.50 7.27 -12.19
CA PRO A 78 31.64 6.40 -12.47
C PRO A 78 31.41 5.01 -11.84
N PRO A 79 31.89 3.91 -12.45
CA PRO A 79 31.74 2.58 -11.88
C PRO A 79 32.26 2.60 -10.44
N THR A 80 31.34 2.38 -9.51
CA THR A 80 31.64 2.38 -8.09
C THR A 80 32.72 1.31 -7.86
N PRO A 81 33.82 1.60 -7.13
CA PRO A 81 34.69 0.54 -6.64
C PRO A 81 33.80 -0.50 -5.97
N THR A 82 34.07 -1.79 -6.21
CA THR A 82 33.31 -2.93 -5.67
C THR A 82 32.81 -2.59 -4.27
N PRO A 83 31.48 -2.58 -4.03
CA PRO A 83 30.94 -2.04 -2.80
C PRO A 83 31.56 -2.81 -1.63
N THR A 84 32.39 -2.13 -0.83
CA THR A 84 32.38 -2.41 0.60
C THR A 84 30.93 -2.26 0.98
N ALA A 85 30.33 -3.36 1.45
CA ALA A 85 28.92 -3.44 1.77
C ALA A 85 28.45 -2.10 2.33
N THR A 86 27.62 -1.38 1.57
CA THR A 86 26.74 -0.39 2.16
C THR A 86 26.15 -1.12 3.36
N PRO A 87 26.31 -0.63 4.60
CA PRO A 87 25.65 -1.27 5.71
C PRO A 87 24.22 -1.43 5.26
N THR A 88 23.76 -2.69 5.19
CA THR A 88 22.33 -3.00 5.24
C THR A 88 21.76 -1.94 6.17
N PRO A 89 20.76 -1.11 5.76
CA PRO A 89 20.18 -0.15 6.69
C PRO A 89 20.00 -0.94 7.97
N THR A 90 20.77 -0.59 9.02
CA THR A 90 20.72 -1.35 10.27
C THR A 90 19.25 -1.50 10.50
N PRO A 91 18.69 -2.73 10.54
CA PRO A 91 17.26 -2.88 10.67
C PRO A 91 16.90 -1.95 11.80
N THR A 92 16.14 -0.89 11.50
CA THR A 92 15.53 -0.10 12.56
C THR A 92 14.94 -1.18 13.43
N PRO A 93 15.44 -1.38 14.67
CA PRO A 93 15.16 -2.59 15.42
C PRO A 93 13.67 -2.77 15.31
N THR A 94 13.23 -3.90 14.73
CA THR A 94 11.81 -4.18 14.56
C THR A 94 11.18 -3.77 15.87
N PRO A 95 10.30 -2.74 15.91
CA PRO A 95 9.79 -2.22 17.16
C PRO A 95 9.35 -3.43 17.94
N SER A 96 9.94 -3.64 19.13
CA SER A 96 9.57 -4.77 19.97
C SER A 96 8.04 -4.81 20.01
N ASP A 97 7.44 -5.92 19.56
CA ASP A 97 5.99 -6.07 19.61
C ASP A 97 5.48 -5.99 21.06
N GLY A 98 6.36 -6.21 22.04
CA GLY A 98 6.12 -5.99 23.46
C GLY A 98 6.04 -4.51 23.83
N ILE A 99 5.10 -4.19 24.71
CA ILE A 99 4.99 -2.88 25.36
C ILE A 99 6.16 -2.73 26.35
N PRO A 100 6.90 -1.59 26.35
CA PRO A 100 7.93 -1.32 27.35
C PRO A 100 7.41 -1.43 28.79
N ALA A 101 8.28 -1.75 29.74
CA ALA A 101 7.88 -1.83 31.15
C ALA A 101 7.45 -0.45 31.67
N ALA A 102 6.43 -0.43 32.54
CA ALA A 102 5.96 0.79 33.17
C ALA A 102 7.03 1.39 34.08
N LEU A 103 7.23 2.71 34.01
CA LEU A 103 7.93 3.45 35.07
C LEU A 103 7.00 3.70 36.26
N ARG A 104 5.71 3.85 36.00
CA ARG A 104 4.67 4.02 37.01
C ARG A 104 3.36 3.39 36.54
N THR A 105 2.72 2.62 37.41
CA THR A 105 1.39 2.07 37.17
C THR A 105 0.33 2.88 37.92
N VAL A 106 -0.71 3.30 37.21
CA VAL A 106 -1.85 4.04 37.75
C VAL A 106 -3.11 3.21 37.56
N ASN A 107 -3.56 2.55 38.62
CA ASN A 107 -4.79 1.75 38.59
C ASN A 107 -6.02 2.67 38.75
N VAL A 108 -7.01 2.49 37.89
CA VAL A 108 -8.25 3.27 37.87
C VAL A 108 -9.47 2.35 37.78
N SER A 109 -10.62 2.79 38.28
CA SER A 109 -11.81 1.93 38.40
C SER A 109 -13.11 2.56 37.90
N SER A 110 -13.03 3.71 37.24
CA SER A 110 -14.17 4.40 36.63
C SER A 110 -13.70 5.22 35.42
N VAL A 111 -14.64 5.60 34.54
CA VAL A 111 -14.35 6.51 33.42
C VAL A 111 -13.81 7.86 33.91
N SER A 112 -14.34 8.37 35.03
CA SER A 112 -13.88 9.63 35.62
C SER A 112 -12.42 9.54 36.11
N THR A 113 -12.07 8.48 36.82
CA THR A 113 -10.70 8.27 37.32
C THR A 113 -9.73 7.95 36.19
N LEU A 114 -10.17 7.23 35.14
CA LEU A 114 -9.43 7.05 33.89
C LEU A 114 -9.10 8.40 33.24
N GLN A 115 -10.09 9.27 33.06
CA GLN A 115 -9.88 10.59 32.45
C GLN A 115 -8.94 11.45 33.29
N THR A 116 -9.07 11.45 34.63
CA THR A 116 -8.13 12.15 35.52
C THR A 116 -6.71 11.61 35.41
N ALA A 117 -6.53 10.28 35.33
CA ALA A 117 -5.22 9.69 35.15
C ALA A 117 -4.59 10.08 33.80
N ILE A 118 -5.35 10.04 32.71
CA ILE A 118 -4.90 10.48 31.38
C ILE A 118 -4.48 11.95 31.41
N ASN A 119 -5.29 12.82 32.03
CA ASN A 119 -4.99 14.24 32.16
C ASN A 119 -3.69 14.53 32.93
N ASN A 120 -3.28 13.63 33.83
CA ASN A 120 -2.06 13.74 34.61
C ASN A 120 -0.91 12.84 34.10
N ALA A 121 -1.11 12.18 32.95
CA ALA A 121 -0.15 11.22 32.44
C ALA A 121 1.17 11.90 32.02
N ILE A 122 2.28 11.21 32.31
CA ILE A 122 3.65 11.54 31.93
C ILE A 122 4.30 10.34 31.22
N PRO A 123 5.38 10.53 30.43
CA PRO A 123 6.08 9.43 29.77
C PRO A 123 6.39 8.25 30.70
N GLY A 124 6.07 7.02 30.28
CA GLY A 124 6.31 5.79 31.04
C GLY A 124 5.16 5.38 31.97
N ASP A 125 4.07 6.14 32.02
CA ASP A 125 2.87 5.76 32.75
C ASP A 125 2.11 4.63 32.06
N HIS A 126 1.73 3.63 32.83
CA HIS A 126 0.71 2.63 32.46
C HIS A 126 -0.55 2.90 33.27
N ILE A 127 -1.59 3.40 32.61
CA ILE A 127 -2.92 3.62 33.17
C ILE A 127 -3.73 2.35 32.95
N VAL A 128 -4.08 1.66 34.03
CA VAL A 128 -4.70 0.34 34.01
C VAL A 128 -6.12 0.44 34.53
N LEU A 129 -7.10 0.32 33.64
CA LEU A 129 -8.50 0.26 34.01
C LEU A 129 -8.86 -1.16 34.44
N VAL A 130 -9.36 -1.31 35.66
CA VAL A 130 -9.79 -2.62 36.19
C VAL A 130 -10.87 -3.23 35.28
N ASN A 131 -10.88 -4.56 35.20
CA ASN A 131 -11.86 -5.28 34.39
C ASN A 131 -13.29 -4.89 34.79
N GLY A 132 -14.16 -4.76 33.78
CA GLY A 132 -15.53 -4.32 34.00
C GLY A 132 -16.20 -3.77 32.75
N SER A 133 -17.45 -3.36 32.90
CA SER A 133 -18.23 -2.70 31.85
C SER A 133 -18.44 -1.23 32.23
N TYR A 134 -18.16 -0.34 31.28
CA TYR A 134 -18.17 1.10 31.48
C TYR A 134 -18.98 1.76 30.37
N SER A 135 -20.10 2.39 30.73
CA SER A 135 -20.89 3.18 29.78
C SER A 135 -20.22 4.53 29.53
N LEU A 136 -19.92 4.82 28.28
CA LEU A 136 -19.47 6.12 27.82
C LEU A 136 -20.66 6.98 27.41
N SER A 137 -20.58 8.28 27.68
CA SER A 137 -21.48 9.29 27.11
C SER A 137 -20.81 10.09 25.98
N ALA A 138 -19.48 9.97 25.85
CA ALA A 138 -18.64 10.52 24.80
C ALA A 138 -17.28 9.78 24.81
N SER A 139 -16.48 9.96 23.77
CA SER A 139 -15.12 9.39 23.70
C SER A 139 -14.21 9.89 24.82
N VAL A 140 -13.41 8.99 25.39
CA VAL A 140 -12.35 9.30 26.35
C VAL A 140 -11.27 10.13 25.64
N SER A 141 -10.93 11.28 26.19
CA SER A 141 -10.05 12.25 25.52
C SER A 141 -8.59 12.06 25.96
N VAL A 142 -7.69 11.93 24.99
CA VAL A 142 -6.22 11.93 25.17
C VAL A 142 -5.66 13.10 24.38
N SER A 143 -5.46 14.25 25.04
CA SER A 143 -5.07 15.48 24.36
C SER A 143 -3.73 16.02 24.88
N SER A 144 -2.84 16.36 23.94
CA SER A 144 -1.51 16.93 24.23
C SER A 144 -0.67 16.04 25.17
N LYS A 145 -0.77 14.72 25.00
CA LYS A 145 0.00 13.73 25.76
C LYS A 145 1.12 13.18 24.91
N ASN A 146 2.35 13.25 25.43
CA ASN A 146 3.54 12.90 24.67
C ASN A 146 4.38 11.98 25.52
N GLY A 147 4.36 10.69 25.21
CA GLY A 147 5.34 9.74 25.68
C GLY A 147 6.64 9.84 24.88
N THR A 148 7.47 8.81 24.96
CA THR A 148 8.66 8.64 24.11
C THR A 148 8.72 7.21 23.60
N ALA A 149 9.57 6.92 22.61
CA ALA A 149 9.75 5.56 22.10
C ALA A 149 10.13 4.56 23.21
N ALA A 150 10.97 4.97 24.16
CA ALA A 150 11.39 4.14 25.29
C ALA A 150 10.34 4.09 26.41
N ASN A 151 9.61 5.19 26.62
CA ASN A 151 8.65 5.35 27.71
C ASN A 151 7.33 5.90 27.15
N PRO A 152 6.53 5.08 26.45
CA PRO A 152 5.22 5.48 25.96
C PRO A 152 4.25 5.73 27.12
N ILE A 153 3.13 6.40 26.84
CA ILE A 153 1.98 6.41 27.75
C ILE A 153 1.06 5.29 27.30
N VAL A 154 0.84 4.31 28.19
CA VAL A 154 0.03 3.13 27.90
C VAL A 154 -1.30 3.26 28.63
N ILE A 155 -2.39 3.23 27.89
CA ILE A 155 -3.76 3.18 28.40
C ILE A 155 -4.29 1.79 28.09
N GLN A 156 -4.54 0.98 29.12
CA GLN A 156 -4.83 -0.44 28.93
C GLN A 156 -5.92 -0.97 29.87
N ALA A 157 -6.60 -2.02 29.42
CA ALA A 157 -7.40 -2.87 30.29
C ALA A 157 -6.50 -3.70 31.22
N ALA A 158 -6.99 -4.04 32.42
CA ALA A 158 -6.24 -4.88 33.37
C ALA A 158 -5.93 -6.29 32.84
N SER A 159 -6.76 -6.80 31.93
CA SER A 159 -6.48 -7.98 31.11
C SER A 159 -6.96 -7.71 29.70
N ILE A 160 -6.32 -8.32 28.69
CA ILE A 160 -6.73 -8.19 27.29
C ILE A 160 -8.21 -8.56 27.15
N LEU A 161 -8.99 -7.63 26.61
CA LEU A 161 -10.45 -7.68 26.45
C LEU A 161 -11.26 -7.74 27.77
N GLY A 162 -10.63 -7.52 28.94
CA GLY A 162 -11.29 -7.53 30.24
C GLY A 162 -12.11 -6.27 30.56
N VAL A 163 -11.96 -5.21 29.77
CA VAL A 163 -12.73 -3.97 29.87
C VAL A 163 -13.62 -3.84 28.65
N THR A 164 -14.92 -3.61 28.87
CA THR A 164 -15.90 -3.31 27.82
C THR A 164 -16.41 -1.89 27.95
N PHE A 165 -16.26 -1.10 26.89
CA PHE A 165 -16.91 0.20 26.73
C PHE A 165 -18.22 0.04 25.96
N THR A 166 -19.31 0.49 26.59
CA THR A 166 -20.67 0.56 26.03
C THR A 166 -21.10 2.03 25.87
N GLY A 167 -22.32 2.29 25.40
CA GLY A 167 -22.83 3.65 25.24
C GLY A 167 -22.26 4.33 24.00
N THR A 168 -21.83 5.58 24.12
CA THR A 168 -21.41 6.41 22.98
C THR A 168 -19.93 6.79 23.08
N GLY A 169 -19.16 6.47 22.03
CA GLY A 169 -17.76 6.85 21.86
C GLY A 169 -16.77 5.72 22.13
N ALA A 170 -15.48 6.03 21.93
CA ALA A 170 -14.34 5.18 22.27
C ALA A 170 -13.19 6.06 22.81
N PHE A 171 -12.13 6.29 22.02
CA PHE A 171 -11.04 7.20 22.37
C PHE A 171 -10.83 8.25 21.29
N ASN A 172 -10.51 9.47 21.71
CA ASN A 172 -10.08 10.54 20.81
C ASN A 172 -8.68 11.01 21.23
N VAL A 173 -7.67 10.69 20.42
CA VAL A 173 -6.26 11.00 20.66
C VAL A 173 -5.87 12.18 19.77
N THR A 174 -5.64 13.34 20.38
CA THR A 174 -5.39 14.60 19.67
C THR A 174 -4.05 15.21 20.03
N SER A 175 -3.27 15.66 19.04
CA SER A 175 -2.00 16.37 19.25
C SER A 175 -1.05 15.68 20.23
N SER A 176 -0.98 14.35 20.14
CA SER A 176 -0.30 13.49 21.10
C SER A 176 0.77 12.63 20.41
N SER A 177 1.67 12.02 21.17
CA SER A 177 2.66 11.10 20.63
C SER A 177 3.01 9.96 21.57
N TYR A 178 3.40 8.81 21.00
CA TYR A 178 3.76 7.61 21.76
C TYR A 178 2.68 7.18 22.77
N ILE A 179 1.43 7.21 22.31
CA ILE A 179 0.27 6.71 23.05
C ILE A 179 -0.01 5.28 22.59
N ILE A 180 -0.19 4.36 23.54
CA ILE A 180 -0.61 2.99 23.27
C ILE A 180 -2.00 2.77 23.89
N ILE A 181 -2.97 2.36 23.09
CA ILE A 181 -4.30 1.96 23.56
C ILE A 181 -4.45 0.45 23.39
N GLN A 182 -4.61 -0.26 24.51
CA GLN A 182 -4.55 -1.72 24.52
C GLN A 182 -5.69 -2.42 25.26
N GLY A 183 -6.20 -3.50 24.66
CA GLY A 183 -6.93 -4.53 25.40
C GLY A 183 -8.40 -4.22 25.67
N PHE A 184 -9.00 -3.26 24.97
CA PHE A 184 -10.40 -2.87 25.21
C PHE A 184 -11.37 -3.58 24.27
N ARG A 185 -12.60 -3.78 24.73
CA ARG A 185 -13.76 -4.12 23.88
C ARG A 185 -14.60 -2.86 23.69
N PHE A 186 -14.93 -2.51 22.46
CA PHE A 186 -15.84 -1.42 22.11
C PHE A 186 -17.12 -2.00 21.51
N THR A 187 -18.23 -1.90 22.26
CA THR A 187 -19.54 -2.46 21.87
C THR A 187 -20.67 -1.42 21.91
N GLY A 188 -20.32 -0.15 22.04
CA GLY A 188 -21.24 0.99 21.94
C GLY A 188 -21.44 1.45 20.50
N SER A 189 -21.79 2.72 20.30
CA SER A 189 -21.86 3.38 18.99
C SER A 189 -20.98 4.63 18.95
N THR A 190 -20.70 5.17 17.76
CA THR A 190 -20.05 6.47 17.58
C THR A 190 -20.99 7.65 17.83
N GLY A 191 -22.30 7.39 17.88
CA GLY A 191 -23.34 8.32 18.33
C GLY A 191 -23.93 9.26 17.28
N SER A 192 -23.21 9.55 16.19
CA SER A 192 -23.71 10.39 15.10
C SER A 192 -23.12 10.00 13.74
N SER A 193 -23.77 10.43 12.65
CA SER A 193 -23.36 10.06 11.29
C SER A 193 -22.02 10.71 10.94
N GLY A 194 -21.07 9.91 10.48
CA GLY A 194 -19.70 10.33 10.20
C GLY A 194 -18.85 10.52 11.46
N ALA A 195 -19.34 10.13 12.64
CA ALA A 195 -18.52 10.11 13.85
C ALA A 195 -17.60 8.90 13.88
N ASP A 196 -16.51 9.08 14.61
CA ASP A 196 -15.40 8.16 14.70
C ASP A 196 -15.46 7.37 16.01
N GLY A 197 -15.12 6.09 15.95
CA GLY A 197 -14.86 5.27 17.12
C GLY A 197 -13.56 5.74 17.77
N LEU A 198 -12.47 5.04 17.47
CA LEU A 198 -11.14 5.42 17.91
C LEU A 198 -10.50 6.38 16.90
N ASN A 199 -10.29 7.63 17.30
CA ASN A 199 -9.71 8.66 16.44
C ASN A 199 -8.27 9.01 16.85
N LEU A 200 -7.38 9.08 15.87
CA LEU A 200 -6.03 9.63 15.97
C LEU A 200 -5.96 10.89 15.10
N ASN A 201 -5.94 12.06 15.73
CA ASN A 201 -5.93 13.34 15.02
C ASN A 201 -4.69 14.17 15.36
N GLY A 202 -3.86 14.43 14.35
CA GLY A 202 -2.65 15.24 14.50
C GLY A 202 -1.67 14.66 15.52
N SER A 203 -1.64 13.34 15.64
CA SER A 203 -0.84 12.60 16.62
C SER A 203 0.24 11.79 15.93
N ASN A 204 1.32 11.40 16.60
CA ASN A 204 2.44 10.70 15.97
C ASN A 204 2.84 9.45 16.76
N ASN A 205 3.38 8.42 16.11
CA ASN A 205 3.94 7.26 16.80
C ASN A 205 2.96 6.59 17.80
N CYS A 206 1.66 6.62 17.51
CA CYS A 206 0.63 6.01 18.38
C CYS A 206 0.32 4.58 17.92
N ARG A 207 0.04 3.69 18.88
CA ARG A 207 -0.24 2.27 18.65
C ARG A 207 -1.60 1.88 19.19
N ILE A 208 -2.44 1.28 18.34
CA ILE A 208 -3.75 0.73 18.71
C ILE A 208 -3.64 -0.78 18.61
N THR A 209 -3.68 -1.48 19.76
CA THR A 209 -3.35 -2.90 19.77
C THR A 209 -4.21 -3.77 20.68
N ARG A 210 -4.49 -5.01 20.26
CA ARG A 210 -5.24 -5.99 21.05
C ARG A 210 -6.63 -5.55 21.48
N ASN A 211 -7.31 -4.75 20.66
CA ASN A 211 -8.68 -4.30 20.92
C ASN A 211 -9.70 -5.09 20.09
N TYR A 212 -10.94 -5.15 20.59
CA TYR A 212 -12.08 -5.72 19.89
C TYR A 212 -13.12 -4.64 19.58
N PHE A 213 -13.43 -4.45 18.31
CA PHE A 213 -14.46 -3.55 17.82
C PHE A 213 -15.64 -4.35 17.30
N HIS A 214 -16.80 -4.20 17.94
CA HIS A 214 -18.09 -4.71 17.50
C HIS A 214 -19.14 -3.67 17.89
N MET A 215 -19.06 -2.51 17.24
CA MET A 215 -19.88 -1.36 17.58
C MET A 215 -21.27 -1.49 16.92
N THR A 216 -22.29 -0.95 17.57
CA THR A 216 -23.71 -1.10 17.19
C THR A 216 -24.22 0.05 16.32
N ASP A 217 -23.34 0.65 15.50
CA ASP A 217 -23.71 1.75 14.63
C ASP A 217 -24.76 1.30 13.59
N SER A 218 -25.82 2.08 13.43
CA SER A 218 -26.86 1.90 12.40
C SER A 218 -26.79 2.96 11.29
N ILE A 219 -25.82 3.86 11.39
CA ILE A 219 -25.56 4.98 10.49
C ILE A 219 -24.08 4.96 10.10
N LYS A 220 -23.70 5.78 9.11
CA LYS A 220 -22.32 5.88 8.65
C LYS A 220 -21.36 6.14 9.81
N ALA A 221 -20.36 5.28 9.99
CA ALA A 221 -19.37 5.42 11.06
C ALA A 221 -18.05 4.75 10.70
N TYR A 222 -16.93 5.35 11.15
CA TYR A 222 -15.59 4.76 11.02
C TYR A 222 -15.12 4.28 12.39
N TRP A 223 -14.66 3.03 12.52
CA TRP A 223 -14.32 2.48 13.84
C TRP A 223 -12.91 2.85 14.30
N THR A 224 -11.98 3.01 13.38
CA THR A 224 -10.66 3.59 13.61
C THR A 224 -10.37 4.61 12.52
N TYR A 225 -10.06 5.84 12.90
CA TYR A 225 -9.85 6.94 11.95
C TYR A 225 -8.55 7.69 12.26
N ILE A 226 -7.71 7.87 11.24
CA ILE A 226 -6.45 8.61 11.33
C ILE A 226 -6.55 9.88 10.47
N THR A 227 -6.32 11.04 11.09
CA THR A 227 -6.45 12.37 10.49
C THR A 227 -5.42 13.37 11.03
N GLY A 228 -5.39 14.56 10.46
CA GLY A 228 -4.51 15.65 10.90
C GLY A 228 -3.05 15.41 10.51
N ALA A 229 -2.16 16.28 11.00
CA ALA A 229 -0.72 16.17 10.74
C ALA A 229 -0.09 15.17 11.73
N GLY A 230 0.14 13.94 11.27
CA GLY A 230 0.58 12.85 12.13
C GLY A 230 1.05 11.63 11.36
N ASP A 231 2.17 11.05 11.75
CA ASP A 231 2.83 9.93 11.08
C ASP A 231 3.15 8.76 12.02
N ASP A 232 3.59 7.64 11.44
CA ASP A 232 4.24 6.51 12.13
C ASP A 232 3.30 5.77 13.11
N HIS A 233 2.01 5.72 12.79
CA HIS A 233 1.04 4.96 13.56
C HIS A 233 1.14 3.46 13.31
N ARG A 234 0.80 2.66 14.33
CA ARG A 234 0.64 1.22 14.18
C ARG A 234 -0.74 0.76 14.67
N ILE A 235 -1.48 0.07 13.80
CA ILE A 235 -2.76 -0.53 14.11
C ILE A 235 -2.57 -2.04 14.02
N ASP A 236 -2.47 -2.74 15.15
CA ASP A 236 -2.09 -4.14 15.14
C ASP A 236 -2.84 -5.05 16.10
N HIS A 237 -2.98 -6.33 15.78
CA HIS A 237 -3.64 -7.31 16.66
C HIS A 237 -5.05 -6.89 17.11
N ASN A 238 -5.77 -6.07 16.35
CA ASN A 238 -7.16 -5.75 16.67
C ASN A 238 -8.09 -6.70 15.94
N GLU A 239 -9.29 -6.87 16.46
CA GLU A 239 -10.38 -7.54 15.77
C GLU A 239 -11.49 -6.51 15.50
N TYR A 240 -11.90 -6.43 14.23
CA TYR A 240 -13.03 -5.63 13.76
C TYR A 240 -14.09 -6.60 13.23
N ALA A 241 -15.25 -6.65 13.88
CA ALA A 241 -16.24 -7.70 13.67
C ALA A 241 -17.64 -7.14 13.38
N ASN A 242 -18.32 -7.72 12.39
CA ASN A 242 -19.78 -7.60 12.19
C ASN A 242 -20.30 -6.16 12.06
N LYS A 243 -19.91 -5.45 11.01
CA LYS A 243 -20.40 -4.11 10.70
C LYS A 243 -21.46 -4.18 9.59
N PRO A 244 -22.74 -3.86 9.87
CA PRO A 244 -23.77 -3.81 8.83
C PRO A 244 -24.01 -2.40 8.27
N ALA A 245 -23.52 -1.36 8.95
CA ALA A 245 -23.72 0.04 8.58
C ALA A 245 -22.62 0.57 7.66
N GLU A 246 -22.93 1.64 6.91
CA GLU A 246 -21.96 2.33 6.04
C GLU A 246 -20.72 2.79 6.84
N GLY A 247 -19.59 2.90 6.15
CA GLY A 247 -18.31 3.31 6.68
C GLY A 247 -17.36 2.14 6.91
N CYS A 248 -16.07 2.42 6.89
CA CYS A 248 -15.02 1.41 7.00
C CYS A 248 -14.72 1.02 8.45
N PHE A 249 -14.05 -0.11 8.64
CA PHE A 249 -13.41 -0.40 9.93
C PHE A 249 -12.27 0.58 10.19
N ILE A 250 -11.36 0.72 9.23
CA ILE A 250 -10.18 1.58 9.35
C ILE A 250 -10.16 2.59 8.19
N VAL A 251 -9.96 3.86 8.51
CA VAL A 251 -9.69 4.91 7.52
C VAL A 251 -8.41 5.64 7.86
N VAL A 252 -7.52 5.77 6.88
CA VAL A 252 -6.24 6.50 7.02
C VAL A 252 -6.20 7.67 6.06
N TYR A 253 -6.31 8.89 6.58
CA TYR A 253 -6.17 10.14 5.83
C TYR A 253 -4.93 10.90 6.30
N GLY A 254 -5.06 12.19 6.62
CA GLY A 254 -4.01 13.13 7.01
C GLY A 254 -4.67 14.50 7.17
N THR A 255 -3.96 15.60 6.90
CA THR A 255 -4.60 16.92 6.87
C THR A 255 -5.61 17.05 5.73
N SER A 256 -6.59 17.94 5.88
CA SER A 256 -7.59 18.26 4.85
C SER A 256 -7.36 19.63 4.19
N SER A 257 -6.48 20.47 4.75
CA SER A 257 -6.10 21.75 4.17
C SER A 257 -4.66 22.13 4.58
N PRO A 258 -3.67 22.00 3.67
CA PRO A 258 -3.77 21.28 2.40
C PRO A 258 -4.09 19.78 2.62
N TYR A 259 -4.59 19.12 1.58
CA TYR A 259 -4.75 17.67 1.63
C TYR A 259 -3.37 17.00 1.77
N ASP A 260 -3.26 16.08 2.72
CA ASP A 260 -2.08 15.22 2.92
C ASP A 260 -2.51 13.84 3.45
N MET A 261 -1.53 12.93 3.55
CA MET A 261 -1.62 11.60 4.13
C MET A 261 -0.73 11.48 5.36
N SER A 262 -1.21 10.76 6.36
CA SER A 262 -0.42 10.21 7.46
C SER A 262 0.58 9.21 6.89
N LYS A 263 1.87 9.46 7.12
CA LYS A 263 2.94 8.66 6.51
C LYS A 263 3.30 7.46 7.36
N ARG A 264 3.77 6.39 6.70
CA ARG A 264 4.38 5.21 7.34
C ARG A 264 3.47 4.54 8.37
N VAL A 265 2.14 4.61 8.14
CA VAL A 265 1.17 3.87 8.95
C VAL A 265 1.33 2.38 8.68
N ARG A 266 1.53 1.61 9.73
CA ARG A 266 1.57 0.14 9.68
C ARG A 266 0.25 -0.43 10.17
N ILE A 267 -0.38 -1.27 9.36
CA ILE A 267 -1.59 -2.02 9.72
C ILE A 267 -1.24 -3.50 9.63
N ASP A 268 -1.12 -4.18 10.77
CA ASP A 268 -0.62 -5.54 10.80
C ASP A 268 -1.29 -6.50 11.80
N HIS A 269 -1.40 -7.78 11.45
CA HIS A 269 -1.96 -8.80 12.36
C HIS A 269 -3.39 -8.52 12.84
N ASN A 270 -4.18 -7.73 12.10
CA ASN A 270 -5.58 -7.50 12.44
C ASN A 270 -6.49 -8.58 11.85
N TYR A 271 -7.57 -8.88 12.57
CA TYR A 271 -8.66 -9.71 12.08
C TYR A 271 -9.86 -8.83 11.69
N LEU A 272 -10.15 -8.71 10.40
CA LEU A 272 -11.23 -7.87 9.90
C LEU A 272 -12.29 -8.77 9.24
N HIS A 273 -13.48 -8.84 9.82
CA HIS A 273 -14.51 -9.78 9.35
C HIS A 273 -15.94 -9.29 9.52
N GLY A 274 -16.82 -9.81 8.67
CA GLY A 274 -18.25 -9.56 8.77
C GLY A 274 -18.64 -8.11 8.49
N GLN A 275 -17.92 -7.39 7.62
CA GLN A 275 -18.46 -6.16 7.04
C GLN A 275 -19.51 -6.54 5.99
N THR A 276 -20.79 -6.25 6.24
CA THR A 276 -21.94 -6.74 5.46
C THR A 276 -22.86 -5.63 4.98
N PHE A 277 -22.37 -4.39 4.86
CA PHE A 277 -23.15 -3.29 4.32
C PHE A 277 -23.77 -3.64 2.95
N THR A 278 -25.08 -3.41 2.78
CA THR A 278 -25.79 -3.82 1.55
C THR A 278 -25.99 -2.68 0.56
N GLY A 279 -25.48 -1.48 0.85
CA GLY A 279 -25.55 -0.35 -0.06
C GLY A 279 -24.52 -0.45 -1.19
N ALA A 280 -24.61 0.46 -2.15
CA ALA A 280 -23.80 0.38 -3.36
C ALA A 280 -22.32 0.80 -3.17
N ASN A 281 -22.00 1.59 -2.15
CA ASN A 281 -20.68 2.15 -1.91
C ASN A 281 -20.51 2.53 -0.44
N GLY A 282 -19.31 2.34 0.10
CA GLY A 282 -18.93 2.79 1.44
C GLY A 282 -18.86 1.67 2.47
N GLY A 283 -18.86 0.41 2.04
CA GLY A 283 -18.76 -0.77 2.89
C GLY A 283 -17.35 -1.38 2.93
N GLU A 284 -16.30 -0.61 2.63
CA GLU A 284 -14.93 -1.14 2.59
C GLU A 284 -14.46 -1.59 3.98
N ALA A 285 -13.60 -2.60 4.09
CA ALA A 285 -12.98 -2.93 5.39
C ALA A 285 -11.95 -1.85 5.76
N ILE A 286 -11.08 -1.48 4.81
CA ILE A 286 -10.08 -0.43 4.97
C ILE A 286 -10.14 0.53 3.80
N ARG A 287 -10.08 1.84 4.08
CA ARG A 287 -9.82 2.88 3.09
C ARG A 287 -8.57 3.68 3.43
N PHE A 288 -7.60 3.70 2.52
CA PHE A 288 -6.29 4.33 2.72
C PHE A 288 -6.13 5.51 1.75
N GLY A 289 -6.62 6.68 2.17
CA GLY A 289 -6.72 7.90 1.36
C GLY A 289 -8.09 8.11 0.70
N ASP A 290 -8.19 9.18 -0.09
CA ASP A 290 -9.35 9.50 -0.94
C ASP A 290 -8.88 10.14 -2.26
N SER A 291 -9.80 10.48 -3.16
CA SER A 291 -9.43 11.06 -4.46
C SER A 291 -8.61 12.36 -4.33
N ASN A 292 -8.82 13.15 -3.28
CA ASN A 292 -8.03 14.37 -3.02
C ASN A 292 -6.56 14.08 -2.66
N ARG A 293 -6.28 12.86 -2.22
CA ARG A 293 -4.97 12.42 -1.71
C ARG A 293 -4.27 11.43 -2.63
N GLN A 294 -4.81 11.19 -3.83
CA GLN A 294 -4.34 10.12 -4.69
C GLN A 294 -2.86 10.20 -5.05
N ASN A 295 -2.34 11.37 -5.44
CA ASN A 295 -0.93 11.52 -5.82
C ASN A 295 -0.01 11.84 -4.63
N ILE A 296 -0.41 11.50 -3.41
CA ILE A 296 0.36 11.77 -2.20
C ILE A 296 1.00 10.47 -1.72
N ASP A 297 2.33 10.43 -1.70
CA ASP A 297 3.07 9.30 -1.15
C ASP A 297 2.82 9.14 0.33
N ALA A 298 2.24 8.01 0.73
CA ALA A 298 1.93 7.72 2.11
C ALA A 298 2.85 6.67 2.75
N PHE A 299 3.53 5.85 1.95
CA PHE A 299 4.46 4.82 2.45
C PHE A 299 3.83 3.89 3.50
N GLY A 300 2.52 3.64 3.39
CA GLY A 300 1.79 2.74 4.27
C GLY A 300 2.24 1.30 4.09
N LEU A 301 2.25 0.54 5.19
CA LEU A 301 2.59 -0.89 5.20
C LEU A 301 1.41 -1.69 5.77
N ILE A 302 0.74 -2.43 4.90
CA ILE A 302 -0.43 -3.23 5.24
C ILE A 302 -0.03 -4.70 5.10
N GLU A 303 0.24 -5.37 6.21
CA GLU A 303 0.80 -6.71 6.18
C GLU A 303 0.26 -7.67 7.22
N PHE A 304 0.23 -8.97 6.91
CA PHE A 304 -0.21 -10.01 7.85
C PHE A 304 -1.61 -9.80 8.43
N ASN A 305 -2.54 -9.17 7.71
CA ASN A 305 -3.94 -9.05 8.14
C ASN A 305 -4.80 -10.18 7.55
N LEU A 306 -5.77 -10.65 8.32
CA LEU A 306 -6.79 -11.59 7.87
C LEU A 306 -8.09 -10.84 7.60
N PHE A 307 -8.51 -10.81 6.34
CA PHE A 307 -9.84 -10.37 5.93
C PHE A 307 -10.69 -11.60 5.66
N GLU A 308 -11.80 -11.75 6.37
CA GLU A 308 -12.66 -12.93 6.22
C GLU A 308 -14.13 -12.54 6.13
N SER A 309 -14.83 -13.07 5.12
CA SER A 309 -16.29 -12.87 4.99
C SER A 309 -16.73 -11.39 5.02
N ASN A 310 -15.91 -10.48 4.51
CA ASN A 310 -16.31 -9.10 4.24
C ASN A 310 -17.00 -9.07 2.89
N THR A 311 -18.25 -8.65 2.87
CA THR A 311 -19.11 -8.64 1.68
C THR A 311 -19.80 -7.30 1.46
N GLY A 312 -19.38 -6.27 2.19
CA GLY A 312 -20.06 -4.98 2.24
C GLY A 312 -19.80 -4.06 1.05
N ASP A 313 -18.75 -4.32 0.26
CA ASP A 313 -18.35 -3.52 -0.87
C ASP A 313 -17.52 -4.36 -1.85
N VAL A 314 -17.44 -3.93 -3.11
CA VAL A 314 -16.54 -4.53 -4.09
C VAL A 314 -15.06 -4.21 -3.80
N GLU A 315 -14.79 -3.26 -2.89
CA GLU A 315 -13.47 -2.91 -2.39
C GLU A 315 -13.33 -3.34 -0.91
N VAL A 316 -12.74 -4.52 -0.63
CA VAL A 316 -12.40 -4.90 0.76
C VAL A 316 -11.31 -3.98 1.30
N PHE A 317 -10.29 -3.75 0.48
CA PHE A 317 -9.23 -2.79 0.76
C PHE A 317 -9.21 -1.76 -0.38
N SER A 318 -9.49 -0.49 -0.08
CA SER A 318 -9.52 0.59 -1.05
C SER A 318 -8.32 1.54 -0.85
N ASN A 319 -7.29 1.35 -1.67
CA ASN A 319 -6.13 2.23 -1.70
C ASN A 319 -6.40 3.45 -2.58
N LYS A 320 -6.19 4.64 -2.02
CA LYS A 320 -6.44 5.92 -2.69
C LYS A 320 -5.31 6.93 -2.38
N SER A 321 -4.07 6.47 -2.42
CA SER A 321 -2.83 7.23 -2.23
C SER A 321 -1.64 6.48 -2.84
N SER A 322 -0.45 7.09 -2.87
CA SER A 322 0.73 6.53 -3.57
C SER A 322 1.73 5.85 -2.64
N SER A 323 2.60 5.03 -3.23
CA SER A 323 3.78 4.43 -2.60
C SER A 323 3.48 3.51 -1.40
N ASN A 324 2.31 2.87 -1.35
CA ASN A 324 1.96 1.92 -0.29
C ASN A 324 2.39 0.49 -0.63
N THR A 325 2.63 -0.32 0.40
CA THR A 325 2.92 -1.75 0.28
C THR A 325 1.85 -2.57 0.99
N ILE A 326 1.16 -3.44 0.23
CA ILE A 326 0.11 -4.34 0.71
C ILE A 326 0.61 -5.77 0.51
N ARG A 327 1.07 -6.43 1.59
CA ARG A 327 1.76 -7.72 1.45
C ARG A 327 1.39 -8.77 2.49
N TYR A 328 1.46 -10.04 2.11
CA TYR A 328 1.32 -11.17 3.04
C TYR A 328 0.00 -11.18 3.82
N ASN A 329 -1.04 -10.53 3.30
CA ASN A 329 -2.38 -10.59 3.85
C ASN A 329 -3.10 -11.84 3.34
N THR A 330 -4.12 -12.27 4.08
CA THR A 330 -5.03 -13.33 3.64
C THR A 330 -6.43 -12.77 3.48
N LEU A 331 -7.00 -12.92 2.29
CA LEU A 331 -8.39 -12.59 2.00
C LEU A 331 -9.13 -13.90 1.73
N ARG A 332 -9.96 -14.34 2.68
CA ARG A 332 -10.73 -15.59 2.59
C ARG A 332 -12.22 -15.34 2.49
N ASN A 333 -12.89 -15.94 1.51
CA ASN A 333 -14.36 -15.88 1.38
C ASN A 333 -14.93 -14.45 1.41
N ASN A 334 -14.22 -13.48 0.84
CA ASN A 334 -14.73 -12.11 0.76
C ASN A 334 -15.48 -11.89 -0.55
N THR A 335 -16.47 -11.00 -0.54
CA THR A 335 -16.98 -10.35 -1.76
C THR A 335 -16.30 -9.00 -1.84
N GLY A 336 -15.41 -8.81 -2.82
CA GLY A 336 -14.63 -7.59 -2.99
C GLY A 336 -13.12 -7.78 -2.87
N SER A 337 -12.37 -6.89 -3.51
CA SER A 337 -10.95 -7.08 -3.82
C SER A 337 -10.03 -6.16 -3.02
N ILE A 338 -8.72 -6.42 -3.08
CA ILE A 338 -7.72 -5.36 -2.89
C ILE A 338 -7.80 -4.46 -4.11
N VAL A 339 -8.17 -3.20 -3.94
CA VAL A 339 -8.34 -2.25 -5.04
C VAL A 339 -7.37 -1.09 -4.91
N LEU A 340 -6.43 -1.00 -5.85
CA LEU A 340 -5.65 0.21 -6.11
C LEU A 340 -6.54 1.16 -6.90
N ARG A 341 -7.43 1.82 -6.17
CA ARG A 341 -8.53 2.60 -6.74
C ARG A 341 -8.02 3.96 -7.24
N HIS A 342 -7.09 4.55 -6.51
CA HIS A 342 -6.38 5.77 -6.89
C HIS A 342 -4.93 5.74 -6.36
N GLY A 343 -4.09 6.60 -6.94
CA GLY A 343 -2.69 6.76 -6.58
C GLY A 343 -1.78 5.77 -7.29
N ASP A 344 -0.48 6.02 -7.18
CA ASP A 344 0.57 5.47 -8.05
C ASP A 344 1.64 4.73 -7.22
N ASP A 345 2.54 3.99 -7.87
CA ASP A 345 3.74 3.41 -7.25
C ASP A 345 3.46 2.43 -6.09
N ASN A 346 2.27 1.83 -6.06
CA ASN A 346 1.87 0.87 -5.02
C ASN A 346 2.37 -0.55 -5.32
N THR A 347 2.72 -1.30 -4.27
CA THR A 347 3.14 -2.71 -4.37
C THR A 347 2.13 -3.61 -3.66
N VAL A 348 1.64 -4.63 -4.36
CA VAL A 348 0.78 -5.70 -3.82
C VAL A 348 1.50 -7.04 -3.98
N GLU A 349 2.01 -7.57 -2.87
CA GLU A 349 2.98 -8.67 -2.89
C GLU A 349 2.61 -9.85 -1.99
N GLY A 350 2.67 -11.09 -2.50
CA GLY A 350 2.65 -12.27 -1.64
C GLY A 350 1.37 -12.48 -0.84
N ASN A 351 0.24 -11.91 -1.29
CA ASN A 351 -1.05 -12.08 -0.62
C ASN A 351 -1.70 -13.41 -1.02
N PHE A 352 -2.46 -14.00 -0.10
CA PHE A 352 -3.30 -15.17 -0.34
C PHE A 352 -4.75 -14.75 -0.52
N LEU A 353 -5.34 -15.02 -1.68
CA LEU A 353 -6.75 -14.77 -2.01
C LEU A 353 -7.42 -16.12 -2.28
N ILE A 354 -8.38 -16.48 -1.43
CA ILE A 354 -8.86 -17.85 -1.33
C ILE A 354 -10.38 -17.90 -1.19
N ASP A 355 -11.01 -18.72 -2.04
CA ASP A 355 -12.41 -19.14 -1.98
C ASP A 355 -13.41 -17.96 -1.90
N GLY A 356 -13.12 -16.84 -2.57
CA GLY A 356 -13.95 -15.64 -2.54
C GLY A 356 -14.65 -15.31 -3.85
N GLN A 357 -15.27 -14.14 -3.87
CA GLN A 357 -15.56 -13.37 -5.08
C GLN A 357 -14.62 -12.16 -5.13
N ASN A 358 -13.38 -12.36 -4.67
CA ASN A 358 -12.38 -11.34 -4.46
C ASN A 358 -11.24 -11.48 -5.47
N GLY A 359 -10.28 -10.57 -5.34
CA GLY A 359 -9.16 -10.49 -6.25
C GLY A 359 -8.27 -9.29 -5.95
N ILE A 360 -7.50 -8.89 -6.95
CA ILE A 360 -6.81 -7.62 -7.01
C ILE A 360 -7.39 -6.83 -8.19
N ARG A 361 -7.65 -5.54 -8.00
CA ARG A 361 -8.04 -4.64 -9.10
C ARG A 361 -7.23 -3.37 -9.03
N PHE A 362 -6.77 -2.84 -10.17
CA PHE A 362 -5.97 -1.63 -10.15
C PHE A 362 -6.19 -0.68 -11.33
N TYR A 363 -5.91 0.59 -11.05
CA TYR A 363 -5.82 1.75 -11.93
C TYR A 363 -4.55 2.54 -11.57
N GLY A 364 -4.08 3.45 -12.41
CA GLY A 364 -2.89 4.26 -12.12
C GLY A 364 -1.56 3.53 -12.32
N ASP A 365 -0.48 4.20 -11.94
CA ASP A 365 0.82 3.99 -12.55
C ASP A 365 1.82 3.19 -11.70
N ASN A 366 2.78 2.57 -12.39
CA ASN A 366 4.00 2.01 -11.80
C ASN A 366 3.76 0.96 -10.71
N HIS A 367 2.59 0.33 -10.71
CA HIS A 367 2.24 -0.65 -9.69
C HIS A 367 3.01 -1.96 -9.86
N LYS A 368 3.25 -2.65 -8.76
CA LYS A 368 3.81 -4.01 -8.74
C LYS A 368 2.81 -4.97 -8.12
N ILE A 369 2.22 -5.83 -8.92
CA ILE A 369 1.33 -6.91 -8.49
C ILE A 369 2.09 -8.23 -8.65
N ILE A 370 2.75 -8.66 -7.58
CA ILE A 370 3.79 -9.70 -7.67
C ILE A 370 3.67 -10.80 -6.62
N GLY A 371 3.96 -12.04 -7.00
CA GLY A 371 4.05 -13.13 -6.02
C GLY A 371 2.73 -13.48 -5.32
N ASN A 372 1.57 -13.01 -5.80
CA ASN A 372 0.29 -13.27 -5.14
C ASN A 372 -0.27 -14.64 -5.54
N TYR A 373 -0.98 -15.28 -4.61
CA TYR A 373 -1.61 -16.58 -4.79
C TYR A 373 -3.12 -16.45 -4.76
N PHE A 374 -3.78 -16.96 -5.80
CA PHE A 374 -5.23 -16.93 -5.97
C PHE A 374 -5.77 -18.34 -6.18
N SER A 375 -6.75 -18.75 -5.39
CA SER A 375 -7.29 -20.11 -5.45
C SER A 375 -8.79 -20.16 -5.18
N GLY A 376 -9.53 -20.78 -6.10
CA GLY A 376 -10.96 -21.05 -5.92
C GLY A 376 -11.86 -19.82 -6.03
N ASP A 377 -11.35 -18.69 -6.54
CA ASP A 377 -12.12 -17.46 -6.63
C ASP A 377 -13.14 -17.53 -7.79
N SER A 378 -14.35 -17.09 -7.48
CA SER A 378 -15.53 -17.23 -8.35
C SER A 378 -16.03 -15.91 -8.94
N GLY A 379 -15.42 -14.79 -8.56
CA GLY A 379 -15.86 -13.45 -8.95
C GLY A 379 -15.71 -13.17 -10.45
N THR A 380 -16.51 -12.21 -10.95
CA THR A 380 -16.58 -11.86 -12.38
C THR A 380 -16.64 -10.33 -12.55
N GLY A 381 -16.30 -9.84 -13.75
CA GLY A 381 -16.30 -8.40 -14.04
C GLY A 381 -15.40 -7.63 -13.07
N VAL A 382 -15.98 -6.68 -12.34
CA VAL A 382 -15.28 -5.87 -11.31
C VAL A 382 -14.75 -6.69 -10.13
N LEU A 383 -15.27 -7.91 -9.94
CA LEU A 383 -14.86 -8.88 -8.94
C LEU A 383 -14.00 -10.00 -9.53
N SER A 384 -13.50 -9.86 -10.76
CA SER A 384 -12.56 -10.85 -11.31
C SER A 384 -11.30 -10.97 -10.45
N THR A 385 -10.69 -12.16 -10.47
CA THR A 385 -9.55 -12.50 -9.60
C THR A 385 -8.36 -11.55 -9.77
N LEU A 386 -8.02 -11.18 -11.00
CA LEU A 386 -7.15 -10.03 -11.27
C LEU A 386 -7.75 -9.13 -12.36
N GLY A 387 -8.13 -7.93 -11.97
CA GLY A 387 -8.70 -6.91 -12.83
C GLY A 387 -7.74 -5.77 -13.12
N ILE A 388 -7.46 -5.54 -14.40
CA ILE A 388 -6.65 -4.42 -14.87
C ILE A 388 -7.61 -3.41 -15.49
N GLY A 389 -7.69 -2.22 -14.93
CA GLY A 389 -8.65 -1.21 -15.36
C GLY A 389 -8.43 -0.69 -16.78
N ASN A 390 -9.41 0.02 -17.35
CA ASN A 390 -9.08 1.15 -18.23
C ASN A 390 -9.13 2.44 -17.42
N GLY A 391 -8.35 3.43 -17.86
CA GLY A 391 -8.58 4.81 -17.46
C GLY A 391 -9.84 5.37 -18.11
N ASN A 392 -10.45 6.38 -17.50
CA ASN A 392 -11.27 7.36 -18.22
C ASN A 392 -10.52 8.69 -18.41
N ILE A 393 -9.32 8.78 -17.84
CA ILE A 393 -8.36 9.88 -17.90
C ILE A 393 -6.96 9.24 -18.06
N ALA A 394 -6.03 9.95 -18.71
CA ALA A 394 -4.67 9.48 -18.93
C ALA A 394 -3.80 9.53 -17.66
N ASP A 395 -3.84 10.68 -16.96
CA ASP A 395 -3.20 10.91 -15.66
C ASP A 395 -4.17 11.71 -14.76
N ALA A 396 -4.54 11.19 -13.59
CA ALA A 396 -5.54 11.79 -12.72
C ALA A 396 -4.89 12.70 -11.64
N PRO A 397 -5.08 14.03 -11.69
CA PRO A 397 -4.59 14.91 -10.62
C PRO A 397 -5.43 14.76 -9.34
N GLY A 398 -4.84 15.11 -8.20
CA GLY A 398 -5.53 15.15 -6.90
C GLY A 398 -6.91 15.81 -6.96
N GLY A 399 -7.90 15.12 -6.38
CA GLY A 399 -9.31 15.54 -6.32
C GLY A 399 -10.17 14.95 -7.43
N ASN A 400 -9.57 14.33 -8.45
CA ASN A 400 -10.31 13.67 -9.53
C ASN A 400 -10.85 12.29 -9.12
N THR A 401 -12.13 12.04 -9.34
CA THR A 401 -12.80 10.77 -9.00
C THR A 401 -12.80 9.75 -10.14
N GLY A 402 -12.21 10.09 -11.29
CA GLY A 402 -12.04 9.20 -12.43
C GLY A 402 -11.15 8.00 -12.15
N TYR A 403 -10.99 7.17 -13.17
CA TYR A 403 -10.08 6.04 -13.19
C TYR A 403 -8.86 6.46 -13.97
N ASP A 404 -7.69 6.35 -13.34
CA ASP A 404 -6.45 6.65 -14.02
C ASP A 404 -6.04 5.50 -14.94
N GLN A 405 -5.38 5.82 -16.05
CA GLN A 405 -4.90 4.81 -16.99
C GLN A 405 -3.85 3.96 -16.28
N PRO A 406 -3.92 2.62 -16.32
CA PRO A 406 -2.80 1.83 -15.86
C PRO A 406 -1.60 2.00 -16.81
N ASN A 407 -0.52 2.60 -16.34
CA ASN A 407 0.71 2.79 -17.12
C ASN A 407 1.94 2.20 -16.41
N ASN A 408 2.78 1.47 -17.15
CA ASN A 408 4.06 0.93 -16.66
C ASN A 408 3.93 0.03 -15.41
N CYS A 409 2.82 -0.68 -15.29
CA CYS A 409 2.59 -1.63 -14.19
C CYS A 409 3.25 -2.99 -14.46
N ILE A 410 3.59 -3.71 -13.39
CA ILE A 410 4.17 -5.05 -13.44
C ILE A 410 3.19 -6.03 -12.78
N VAL A 411 2.78 -7.05 -13.53
CA VAL A 411 2.00 -8.19 -13.05
C VAL A 411 2.85 -9.44 -13.27
N ALA A 412 3.54 -9.89 -12.23
CA ALA A 412 4.52 -10.96 -12.40
C ALA A 412 4.60 -11.97 -11.25
N PHE A 413 4.97 -13.22 -11.55
CA PHE A 413 5.14 -14.27 -10.53
C PHE A 413 3.88 -14.53 -9.71
N ASN A 414 2.68 -14.29 -10.24
CA ASN A 414 1.44 -14.65 -9.55
C ASN A 414 1.02 -16.08 -9.93
N THR A 415 0.33 -16.78 -9.03
CA THR A 415 -0.21 -18.12 -9.28
C THR A 415 -1.72 -18.10 -9.12
N PHE A 416 -2.44 -18.55 -10.15
CA PHE A 416 -3.89 -18.65 -10.22
C PHE A 416 -4.31 -20.10 -10.40
N VAL A 417 -5.12 -20.64 -9.49
CA VAL A 417 -5.53 -22.04 -9.51
C VAL A 417 -7.05 -22.18 -9.32
N GLY A 418 -7.72 -22.80 -10.29
CA GLY A 418 -9.13 -23.17 -10.15
C GLY A 418 -10.10 -21.98 -10.05
N ASN A 419 -9.69 -20.80 -10.51
CA ASN A 419 -10.56 -19.62 -10.52
C ASN A 419 -11.51 -19.64 -11.72
N SER A 420 -12.73 -19.13 -11.54
CA SER A 420 -13.75 -19.02 -12.61
C SER A 420 -13.40 -17.95 -13.65
N THR A 421 -12.85 -16.82 -13.20
CA THR A 421 -12.32 -15.75 -14.06
C THR A 421 -10.94 -15.37 -13.56
N ASN A 422 -9.90 -15.60 -14.36
CA ASN A 422 -8.52 -15.39 -13.91
C ASN A 422 -8.09 -13.93 -14.07
N VAL A 423 -7.67 -13.52 -15.27
CA VAL A 423 -7.20 -12.15 -15.53
C VAL A 423 -8.13 -11.46 -16.54
N VAL A 424 -8.52 -10.22 -16.25
CA VAL A 424 -9.33 -9.39 -17.14
C VAL A 424 -8.66 -8.03 -17.35
N PHE A 425 -8.32 -7.74 -18.60
CA PHE A 425 -7.89 -6.40 -19.02
C PHE A 425 -9.06 -5.50 -19.38
N GLY A 426 -8.88 -4.21 -19.11
CA GLY A 426 -9.79 -3.16 -19.54
C GLY A 426 -11.12 -3.12 -18.80
N LEU A 427 -11.12 -3.41 -17.50
CA LEU A 427 -12.30 -3.30 -16.65
C LEU A 427 -12.66 -1.83 -16.38
N GLN A 428 -13.95 -1.50 -16.51
CA GLN A 428 -14.46 -0.13 -16.30
C GLN A 428 -13.64 0.93 -17.06
N GLY A 429 -13.82 2.21 -16.73
CA GLY A 429 -13.22 3.31 -17.48
C GLY A 429 -13.78 3.45 -18.91
N THR A 430 -13.00 4.03 -19.81
CA THR A 430 -13.32 4.17 -21.23
C THR A 430 -12.33 3.35 -22.07
N SER A 431 -12.72 2.95 -23.27
CA SER A 431 -11.79 2.28 -24.20
C SER A 431 -10.72 3.23 -24.78
N SER A 432 -10.74 4.51 -24.42
CA SER A 432 -9.77 5.51 -24.89
C SER A 432 -8.44 5.46 -24.15
N PHE A 433 -8.42 4.91 -22.93
CA PHE A 433 -7.22 4.82 -22.09
C PHE A 433 -7.03 3.39 -21.57
N PRO A 434 -6.83 2.39 -22.47
CA PRO A 434 -6.53 1.03 -22.03
C PRO A 434 -5.19 0.97 -21.32
N ALA A 435 -4.97 -0.04 -20.49
CA ALA A 435 -3.66 -0.28 -19.87
C ALA A 435 -2.54 -0.26 -20.92
N THR A 436 -1.42 0.40 -20.60
CA THR A 436 -0.28 0.56 -21.50
C THR A 436 1.04 0.33 -20.75
N GLY A 437 2.08 -0.11 -21.47
CA GLY A 437 3.40 -0.37 -20.89
C GLY A 437 3.41 -1.45 -19.79
N THR A 438 2.33 -2.22 -19.65
CA THR A 438 2.21 -3.23 -18.59
C THR A 438 3.08 -4.44 -18.92
N VAL A 439 3.83 -4.93 -17.94
CA VAL A 439 4.56 -6.21 -18.03
C VAL A 439 3.70 -7.30 -17.41
N PHE A 440 3.31 -8.31 -18.20
CA PHE A 440 2.61 -9.49 -17.74
C PHE A 440 3.52 -10.71 -17.89
N ALA A 441 4.22 -11.07 -16.80
CA ALA A 441 5.39 -11.94 -16.89
C ALA A 441 5.44 -13.05 -15.85
N ASN A 442 5.91 -14.23 -16.23
CA ASN A 442 6.25 -15.29 -15.29
C ASN A 442 5.10 -15.70 -14.33
N ASN A 443 3.84 -15.59 -14.77
CA ASN A 443 2.67 -16.02 -13.99
C ASN A 443 2.30 -17.48 -14.31
N ILE A 444 1.73 -18.21 -13.35
CA ILE A 444 1.07 -19.50 -13.59
C ILE A 444 -0.44 -19.30 -13.56
N LEU A 445 -1.13 -19.66 -14.64
CA LEU A 445 -2.60 -19.65 -14.69
C LEU A 445 -3.09 -21.06 -15.04
N GLN A 446 -3.79 -21.70 -14.09
CA GLN A 446 -4.35 -23.04 -14.24
C GLN A 446 -5.85 -23.05 -13.96
N SER A 447 -6.66 -23.32 -14.97
CA SER A 447 -8.12 -23.51 -14.83
C SER A 447 -8.68 -24.36 -15.97
N ASP A 448 -9.76 -25.11 -15.69
CA ASP A 448 -10.46 -25.95 -16.67
C ASP A 448 -11.66 -25.26 -17.32
N SER A 449 -12.05 -24.10 -16.83
CA SER A 449 -13.23 -23.38 -17.32
C SER A 449 -12.92 -21.93 -17.70
N GLY A 450 -13.67 -21.41 -18.68
CA GLY A 450 -13.63 -20.00 -19.06
C GLY A 450 -12.39 -19.62 -19.87
N THR A 451 -11.84 -18.46 -19.54
CA THR A 451 -10.71 -17.83 -20.25
C THR A 451 -9.65 -17.40 -19.23
N LEU A 452 -8.40 -17.77 -19.48
CA LEU A 452 -7.29 -17.47 -18.56
C LEU A 452 -6.93 -15.97 -18.58
N VAL A 453 -6.86 -15.36 -19.77
CA VAL A 453 -6.64 -13.92 -19.90
C VAL A 453 -7.65 -13.33 -20.87
N SER A 454 -8.65 -12.62 -20.36
CA SER A 454 -9.67 -11.96 -21.19
C SER A 454 -9.50 -10.45 -21.23
N SER A 455 -10.24 -9.78 -22.12
CA SER A 455 -10.32 -8.32 -22.14
C SER A 455 -11.74 -7.86 -22.46
N SER A 456 -12.17 -6.77 -21.81
CA SER A 456 -13.42 -6.07 -22.10
C SER A 456 -13.28 -4.88 -23.05
N SER A 457 -12.05 -4.50 -23.45
CA SER A 457 -11.78 -3.37 -24.35
C SER A 457 -10.83 -3.68 -25.51
N GLY A 458 -10.57 -4.97 -25.79
CA GLY A 458 -9.60 -5.43 -26.79
C GLY A 458 -8.19 -5.62 -26.21
N THR A 459 -7.26 -6.13 -27.01
CA THR A 459 -5.89 -6.38 -26.52
C THR A 459 -5.17 -5.04 -26.27
N PRO A 460 -4.68 -4.78 -25.04
CA PRO A 460 -3.94 -3.57 -24.74
C PRO A 460 -2.65 -3.49 -25.55
N SER A 461 -2.37 -2.31 -26.12
CA SER A 461 -1.12 -2.05 -26.84
C SER A 461 0.06 -1.91 -25.88
N GLY A 462 1.25 -2.26 -26.33
CA GLY A 462 2.49 -2.10 -25.54
C GLY A 462 2.62 -3.01 -24.31
N THR A 463 1.68 -3.92 -24.08
CA THR A 463 1.84 -4.93 -23.02
C THR A 463 2.92 -5.92 -23.42
N ILE A 464 3.88 -6.14 -22.52
CA ILE A 464 4.94 -7.14 -22.66
C ILE A 464 4.42 -8.43 -22.05
N TRP A 465 4.39 -9.51 -22.85
CA TRP A 465 3.95 -10.82 -22.42
C TRP A 465 5.15 -11.78 -22.48
N GLU A 466 5.55 -12.36 -21.35
CA GLU A 466 6.74 -13.23 -21.31
C GLU A 466 6.69 -14.30 -20.21
N GLY A 467 7.24 -15.48 -20.47
CA GLY A 467 7.51 -16.49 -19.45
C GLY A 467 6.30 -17.05 -18.68
N ASN A 468 5.07 -16.77 -19.10
CA ASN A 468 3.88 -17.27 -18.39
C ASN A 468 3.67 -18.78 -18.65
N ILE A 469 3.10 -19.49 -17.69
CA ILE A 469 2.62 -20.87 -17.88
C ILE A 469 1.09 -20.87 -17.84
N LEU A 470 0.49 -21.47 -18.86
CA LEU A 470 -0.95 -21.70 -18.93
C LEU A 470 -1.26 -23.21 -18.88
N TRP A 471 -2.28 -23.61 -18.12
CA TRP A 471 -2.69 -25.01 -18.06
C TRP A 471 -4.20 -25.20 -17.80
N GLY A 472 -4.71 -26.38 -18.12
CA GLY A 472 -6.13 -26.76 -17.99
C GLY A 472 -6.95 -26.53 -19.27
N ALA A 473 -8.22 -26.92 -19.25
CA ALA A 473 -9.12 -26.84 -20.41
C ALA A 473 -9.61 -25.42 -20.75
N ALA A 474 -9.38 -24.41 -19.89
CA ALA A 474 -9.74 -23.02 -20.19
C ALA A 474 -8.98 -22.48 -21.41
N SER A 475 -9.63 -21.59 -22.17
CA SER A 475 -9.00 -20.96 -23.34
C SER A 475 -7.91 -19.95 -22.92
N ASN A 476 -6.89 -19.75 -23.77
CA ASN A 476 -5.83 -18.77 -23.48
C ASN A 476 -6.38 -17.33 -23.40
N GLY A 477 -7.33 -17.01 -24.27
CA GLY A 477 -7.86 -15.66 -24.46
C GLY A 477 -6.92 -14.76 -25.25
N ILE A 478 -6.66 -13.54 -24.76
CA ILE A 478 -5.95 -12.49 -25.52
C ILE A 478 -4.42 -12.56 -25.44
N ILE A 479 -3.87 -13.41 -24.57
CA ILE A 479 -2.43 -13.55 -24.42
C ILE A 479 -1.82 -14.17 -25.69
N PRO A 480 -0.82 -13.53 -26.32
CA PRO A 480 -0.21 -14.03 -27.56
C PRO A 480 0.59 -15.30 -27.31
N ALA A 481 0.72 -16.15 -28.33
CA ALA A 481 1.45 -17.43 -28.24
C ALA A 481 2.92 -17.28 -27.83
N SER A 482 3.56 -16.14 -28.11
CA SER A 482 4.92 -15.84 -27.65
C SER A 482 5.03 -15.51 -26.16
N GLY A 483 3.91 -15.19 -25.51
CA GLY A 483 3.87 -14.74 -24.12
C GLY A 483 3.72 -15.86 -23.09
N PHE A 484 3.49 -17.09 -23.53
CA PHE A 484 3.30 -18.23 -22.62
C PHE A 484 3.82 -19.55 -23.20
N THR A 485 4.07 -20.49 -22.30
CA THR A 485 4.14 -21.93 -22.61
C THR A 485 2.92 -22.63 -22.02
N ARG A 486 2.20 -23.43 -22.83
CA ARG A 486 1.06 -24.21 -22.34
C ARG A 486 1.52 -25.61 -21.96
N VAL A 487 1.75 -25.81 -20.67
CA VAL A 487 2.31 -27.04 -20.10
C VAL A 487 1.82 -27.21 -18.66
N ASN A 488 1.69 -28.45 -18.18
CA ASN A 488 1.30 -28.70 -16.80
C ASN A 488 2.37 -28.17 -15.83
N PRO A 489 2.05 -27.19 -14.96
CA PRO A 489 3.00 -26.66 -13.98
C PRO A 489 3.28 -27.63 -12.84
N LEU A 490 2.66 -28.81 -12.82
CA LEU A 490 2.77 -29.81 -11.75
C LEU A 490 2.46 -29.22 -10.37
N LEU A 491 1.43 -28.36 -10.32
CA LEU A 491 0.91 -27.85 -9.05
C LEU A 491 0.27 -29.00 -8.27
N SER A 492 0.64 -29.11 -7.00
CA SER A 492 0.11 -30.11 -6.08
C SER A 492 -0.32 -29.44 -4.78
N LEU A 493 -1.45 -29.89 -4.22
CA LEU A 493 -1.96 -29.36 -2.97
C LEU A 493 -1.08 -29.82 -1.81
N GLY A 494 -0.42 -28.87 -1.15
CA GLY A 494 0.53 -29.13 -0.07
C GLY A 494 0.02 -28.73 1.32
N GLN A 495 0.97 -28.44 2.21
CA GLN A 495 0.68 -27.92 3.55
C GLN A 495 -0.16 -26.64 3.48
N PHE A 496 -1.01 -26.45 4.49
CA PHE A 496 -1.92 -25.30 4.62
C PHE A 496 -2.94 -25.16 3.47
N SER A 497 -3.18 -26.24 2.72
CA SER A 497 -4.08 -26.27 1.57
C SER A 497 -3.69 -25.27 0.47
N VAL A 498 -2.39 -25.09 0.25
CA VAL A 498 -1.83 -24.22 -0.81
C VAL A 498 -1.20 -25.07 -1.90
N TYR A 499 -1.52 -24.78 -3.17
CA TYR A 499 -0.89 -25.40 -4.33
C TYR A 499 0.53 -24.91 -4.53
N ARG A 500 1.47 -25.85 -4.67
CA ARG A 500 2.91 -25.61 -4.88
C ARG A 500 3.44 -26.39 -6.06
N ILE A 501 4.49 -25.88 -6.69
CA ILE A 501 5.13 -26.57 -7.81
C ILE A 501 5.95 -27.76 -7.31
N ALA A 502 5.92 -28.86 -8.06
CA ALA A 502 6.78 -30.01 -7.79
C ALA A 502 8.24 -29.75 -8.22
N SER A 503 9.18 -30.53 -7.66
CA SER A 503 10.63 -30.45 -7.98
C SER A 503 10.97 -30.57 -9.47
N ASN A 504 10.15 -31.29 -10.24
CA ASN A 504 10.31 -31.51 -11.67
C ASN A 504 9.36 -30.63 -12.51
N SER A 505 8.78 -29.59 -11.90
CA SER A 505 7.91 -28.66 -12.59
C SER A 505 8.65 -27.90 -13.69
N PRO A 506 8.01 -27.65 -14.86
CA PRO A 506 8.56 -26.75 -15.87
C PRO A 506 8.68 -25.29 -15.40
N ALA A 507 8.13 -24.94 -14.23
CA ALA A 507 8.28 -23.62 -13.63
C ALA A 507 9.62 -23.43 -12.92
N VAL A 508 10.30 -24.51 -12.53
CA VAL A 508 11.54 -24.45 -11.73
C VAL A 508 12.67 -23.83 -12.53
N ASN A 509 13.28 -22.78 -11.99
CA ASN A 509 14.36 -21.97 -12.56
C ASN A 509 14.10 -21.52 -14.00
N ALA A 510 12.83 -21.26 -14.33
CA ALA A 510 12.39 -21.06 -15.72
C ALA A 510 11.96 -19.62 -16.04
N SER A 511 12.00 -18.70 -15.07
CA SER A 511 11.55 -17.32 -15.31
C SER A 511 12.36 -16.62 -16.41
N VAL A 512 11.64 -15.94 -17.31
CA VAL A 512 12.21 -15.09 -18.36
C VAL A 512 12.59 -13.74 -17.75
N ASN A 513 13.74 -13.19 -18.18
CA ASN A 513 14.25 -11.89 -17.73
C ASN A 513 14.36 -11.78 -16.20
N SER A 514 14.68 -12.89 -15.52
CA SER A 514 14.67 -13.01 -14.06
C SER A 514 15.45 -11.90 -13.34
N ALA A 515 16.56 -11.43 -13.92
CA ALA A 515 17.38 -10.35 -13.37
C ALA A 515 16.62 -9.02 -13.18
N ASN A 516 15.57 -8.76 -13.96
CA ASN A 516 14.74 -7.56 -13.84
C ASN A 516 13.90 -7.55 -12.55
N TYR A 517 13.73 -8.71 -11.92
CA TYR A 517 12.88 -8.89 -10.75
C TYR A 517 13.70 -9.07 -9.46
N GLY A 518 14.92 -8.51 -9.42
CA GLY A 518 15.86 -8.59 -8.28
C GLY A 518 15.26 -8.20 -6.91
N TYR A 519 14.20 -7.38 -6.91
CA TYR A 519 13.49 -6.96 -5.70
C TYR A 519 12.56 -8.05 -5.11
N LEU A 520 12.11 -9.03 -5.90
CA LEU A 520 11.33 -10.17 -5.41
C LEU A 520 12.30 -11.20 -4.83
N THR A 521 12.63 -11.04 -3.54
CA THR A 521 13.69 -11.80 -2.87
C THR A 521 13.18 -13.06 -2.16
N THR A 522 11.87 -13.16 -1.94
CA THR A 522 11.23 -14.33 -1.34
C THR A 522 9.93 -14.66 -2.05
N ASP A 523 9.48 -15.91 -1.97
CA ASP A 523 8.19 -16.38 -2.48
C ASP A 523 7.03 -16.12 -1.50
N PHE A 524 5.83 -16.68 -1.73
CA PHE A 524 4.72 -16.52 -0.79
C PHE A 524 4.92 -17.24 0.55
N ASP A 525 5.75 -18.28 0.60
CA ASP A 525 6.05 -19.07 1.80
C ASP A 525 7.16 -18.45 2.67
N GLY A 526 7.83 -17.41 2.15
CA GLY A 526 8.96 -16.76 2.81
C GLY A 526 10.30 -17.42 2.53
N GLN A 527 10.36 -18.32 1.56
CA GLN A 527 11.58 -18.99 1.12
C GLN A 527 12.33 -18.07 0.14
N SER A 528 13.66 -18.06 0.23
CA SER A 528 14.51 -17.20 -0.58
C SER A 528 14.48 -17.59 -2.05
N ARG A 529 14.36 -16.59 -2.93
CA ARG A 529 14.52 -16.76 -4.37
C ARG A 529 15.98 -16.46 -4.75
N THR A 530 16.67 -17.43 -5.33
CA THR A 530 18.10 -17.29 -5.69
C THR A 530 18.35 -17.69 -7.14
N GLY A 531 19.26 -16.98 -7.82
CA GLY A 531 19.54 -17.27 -9.24
C GLY A 531 18.34 -16.94 -10.13
N THR A 532 18.02 -17.87 -11.05
CA THR A 532 16.83 -17.76 -11.89
C THR A 532 15.61 -18.19 -11.10
N ARG A 533 14.70 -17.25 -10.84
CA ARG A 533 13.46 -17.52 -10.09
C ARG A 533 12.58 -18.55 -10.77
N ASP A 534 11.77 -19.24 -9.98
CA ASP A 534 10.69 -20.07 -10.48
C ASP A 534 9.53 -19.22 -11.02
N ILE A 535 8.84 -19.69 -12.05
CA ILE A 535 7.62 -19.06 -12.58
C ILE A 535 6.50 -19.24 -11.56
N GLY A 536 5.69 -18.20 -11.34
CA GLY A 536 4.62 -18.20 -10.36
C GLY A 536 5.07 -17.80 -8.96
N ALA A 537 4.14 -17.89 -8.02
CA ALA A 537 4.26 -17.27 -6.70
C ALA A 537 5.07 -18.08 -5.69
N ASP A 538 5.25 -19.38 -5.96
CA ASP A 538 6.06 -20.35 -5.21
C ASP A 538 7.51 -20.33 -5.72
N GLU A 539 8.47 -20.64 -4.86
CA GLU A 539 9.83 -21.02 -5.24
C GLU A 539 10.07 -22.43 -4.70
N TYR A 540 10.32 -23.40 -5.58
CA TYR A 540 10.58 -24.76 -5.16
C TYR A 540 11.77 -24.81 -4.21
N SER A 541 11.47 -25.07 -2.94
CA SER A 541 12.46 -25.14 -1.88
C SER A 541 12.04 -26.12 -0.80
N THR A 542 13.03 -26.64 -0.09
CA THR A 542 12.86 -27.50 1.09
C THR A 542 13.06 -26.74 2.39
N ALA A 543 13.30 -25.42 2.31
CA ALA A 543 13.41 -24.55 3.49
C ALA A 543 12.08 -24.50 4.26
N SER A 544 12.13 -24.09 5.53
CA SER A 544 10.91 -23.94 6.32
C SER A 544 9.95 -22.93 5.71
N ILE A 545 8.67 -23.30 5.67
CA ILE A 545 7.58 -22.38 5.34
C ILE A 545 7.35 -21.48 6.56
N VAL A 546 7.56 -20.18 6.39
CA VAL A 546 7.42 -19.16 7.46
C VAL A 546 6.26 -18.20 7.23
N ARG A 547 5.66 -18.24 6.04
CA ARG A 547 4.43 -17.53 5.67
C ARG A 547 3.43 -18.53 5.12
N ARG A 548 2.16 -18.37 5.51
CA ARG A 548 1.05 -19.23 5.10
C ARG A 548 -0.26 -18.43 5.15
N PRO A 549 -1.36 -18.92 4.57
CA PRO A 549 -2.66 -18.33 4.80
C PRO A 549 -2.93 -18.17 6.31
N LEU A 550 -3.26 -16.95 6.70
CA LEU A 550 -3.46 -16.58 8.09
C LEU A 550 -4.75 -17.18 8.62
N THR A 551 -4.73 -17.48 9.90
CA THR A 551 -5.87 -17.95 10.67
C THR A 551 -6.05 -17.04 11.88
N THR A 552 -7.14 -17.20 12.62
CA THR A 552 -7.42 -16.43 13.83
C THR A 552 -6.40 -16.65 14.96
N THR A 553 -5.50 -17.63 14.87
CA THR A 553 -4.38 -17.76 15.81
C THR A 553 -3.23 -16.82 15.51
N ASP A 554 -3.14 -16.32 14.27
CA ASP A 554 -2.04 -15.49 13.79
C ASP A 554 -2.38 -13.99 13.91
N VAL A 555 -3.65 -13.65 14.16
CA VAL A 555 -4.16 -12.28 14.12
C VAL A 555 -5.13 -11.98 15.27
N GLY A 556 -5.52 -10.71 15.41
CA GLY A 556 -6.50 -10.26 16.39
C GLY A 556 -5.92 -10.22 17.82
N PRO A 557 -6.76 -9.95 18.83
CA PRO A 557 -6.28 -9.58 20.17
C PRO A 557 -5.42 -10.61 20.89
N ASN A 558 -5.59 -11.88 20.52
CA ASN A 558 -4.85 -13.01 21.06
C ASN A 558 -3.89 -13.63 20.03
N GLY A 559 -3.73 -13.01 18.86
CA GLY A 559 -2.76 -13.42 17.86
C GLY A 559 -1.33 -13.40 18.40
N LEU A 560 -0.51 -14.27 17.81
CA LEU A 560 0.91 -14.49 18.12
C LEU A 560 1.75 -13.21 17.97
#